data_AF-A0A5C4JGY9-F1
#
_entry.id   AF-A0A5C4JGY9-F1
#
_cell.length_a   1.000
_cell.length_b   1.000
_cell.length_c   1.000
_cell.angle_alpha   90.00
_cell.angle_beta   90.00
_cell.angle_gamma   90.00
#
_symmetry.space_group_name_H-M   'P 1'
#
loop_
_entity.id
_entity.type
_entity.pdbx_description
1 polymer ?
#
loop_
_entity_poly.entity_id
_entity_poly.type
_entity_poly.pdbx_seq_one_letter_code
_entity_poly.pdbx_strand_id
1 'polypeptide(L)'
;MRLTFLGKDSKPDESPTLYATDTATYIVQGWVVTDLELLAKLDVPEGETIVEVPQGLFVHLINDGVSGRVTSWAPPIVHVTTGGNFIVQGMRVTSTEVRSRMDIPDHEDCVEVPKSALRALLSEG
;
A
#
# COMPACT_ATOMS: atom_id res chain seq x y z
N MET A 1 -17.72 -4.32 -1.68
CA MET A 1 -16.80 -3.20 -1.36
C MET A 1 -16.74 -2.27 -2.56
N ARG A 2 -16.79 -0.96 -2.33
CA ARG A 2 -16.64 0.08 -3.36
C ARG A 2 -15.26 0.72 -3.24
N LEU A 3 -14.57 0.85 -4.38
CA LEU A 3 -13.25 1.49 -4.46
C LEU A 3 -13.39 2.92 -4.95
N THR A 4 -12.64 3.83 -4.32
CA THR A 4 -12.43 5.20 -4.76
C THR A 4 -10.95 5.38 -5.06
N PHE A 5 -10.62 5.65 -6.32
CA PHE A 5 -9.24 5.91 -6.74
C PHE A 5 -8.73 7.21 -6.09
N LEU A 6 -7.57 7.12 -5.44
CA LEU A 6 -6.91 8.27 -4.82
C LEU A 6 -5.73 8.77 -5.66
N GLY A 7 -4.99 7.88 -6.31
CA GLY A 7 -3.87 8.28 -7.16
C GLY A 7 -2.89 7.17 -7.43
N LYS A 8 -1.94 7.44 -8.33
CA LYS A 8 -0.87 6.52 -8.72
C LYS A 8 0.42 7.30 -8.97
N ASP A 9 1.57 6.67 -8.74
CA ASP A 9 2.87 7.29 -8.99
C ASP A 9 3.43 6.83 -10.35
N SER A 10 3.06 7.54 -11.42
CA SER A 10 3.22 7.07 -12.81
C SER A 10 4.63 7.25 -13.39
N LYS A 11 5.31 6.13 -13.68
CA LYS A 11 6.32 5.99 -14.75
C LYS A 11 5.76 5.06 -15.85
N PRO A 12 6.35 4.98 -17.06
CA PRO A 12 5.63 4.55 -18.27
C PRO A 12 4.97 3.16 -18.24
N ASP A 13 5.46 2.20 -17.44
CA ASP A 13 5.10 0.79 -17.59
C ASP A 13 4.54 0.17 -16.30
N GLU A 14 3.48 0.76 -15.73
CA GLU A 14 2.76 0.29 -14.52
C GLU A 14 3.33 0.81 -13.20
N SER A 15 2.44 1.07 -12.24
CA SER A 15 2.73 2.00 -11.15
C SER A 15 1.84 1.76 -9.92
N PRO A 16 2.42 1.75 -8.71
CA PRO A 16 1.70 1.63 -7.47
C PRO A 16 0.53 2.61 -7.37
N THR A 17 -0.60 2.09 -6.92
CA THR A 17 -1.89 2.79 -6.93
C THR A 17 -2.55 2.70 -5.57
N LEU A 18 -3.18 3.80 -5.15
CA LEU A 18 -3.85 3.92 -3.86
C LEU A 18 -5.37 4.09 -4.06
N TYR A 19 -6.13 3.30 -3.32
CA TYR A 19 -7.60 3.35 -3.30
C TYR A 19 -8.12 3.47 -1.87
N ALA A 20 -9.18 4.25 -1.68
CA ALA A 20 -10.01 4.19 -0.48
C ALA A 20 -11.16 3.20 -0.68
N THR A 21 -11.54 2.52 0.39
CA THR A 21 -12.75 1.68 0.43
C THR A 21 -13.88 2.38 1.19
N ASP A 22 -15.10 1.90 1.01
CA ASP A 22 -16.26 2.26 1.82
C ASP A 22 -16.29 1.58 3.20
N THR A 23 -15.29 0.76 3.54
CA THR A 23 -15.19 -0.02 4.78
C THR A 23 -14.04 0.44 5.68
N ALA A 24 -13.70 1.74 5.65
CA ALA A 24 -12.65 2.34 6.47
C ALA A 24 -11.26 1.70 6.33
N THR A 25 -10.98 1.17 5.14
CA THR A 25 -9.66 0.66 4.73
C THR A 25 -9.13 1.40 3.52
N TYR A 26 -7.83 1.24 3.25
CA TYR A 26 -7.22 1.55 1.97
C TYR A 26 -6.78 0.26 1.31
N ILE A 27 -6.86 0.20 -0.02
CA ILE A 27 -6.15 -0.80 -0.81
C ILE A 27 -4.91 -0.13 -1.37
N VAL A 28 -3.76 -0.72 -1.09
CA VAL A 28 -2.45 -0.30 -1.58
C VAL A 28 -2.00 -1.34 -2.59
N GLN A 29 -1.96 -0.94 -3.86
CA GLN A 29 -1.36 -1.71 -4.95
C GLN A 29 0.10 -1.32 -5.08
N GLY A 30 0.99 -2.30 -5.16
CA GLY A 30 2.42 -2.08 -5.27
C GLY A 30 3.15 -3.29 -5.83
N TRP A 31 4.46 -3.14 -6.01
CA TRP A 31 5.29 -4.19 -6.59
C TRP A 31 5.40 -5.40 -5.64
N VAL A 32 5.37 -6.60 -6.23
CA VAL A 32 5.66 -7.82 -5.49
C VAL A 32 7.11 -7.79 -5.01
N VAL A 33 7.30 -7.96 -3.70
CA VAL A 33 8.64 -8.02 -3.11
C VAL A 33 9.24 -9.39 -3.38
N THR A 34 10.31 -9.44 -4.18
CA THR A 34 11.01 -10.69 -4.53
C THR A 34 12.35 -10.86 -3.81
N ASP A 35 12.78 -9.86 -3.05
CA ASP A 35 14.03 -9.92 -2.27
C ASP A 35 13.90 -10.92 -1.10
N LEU A 36 14.59 -12.05 -1.23
CA LEU A 36 14.55 -13.13 -0.24
C LEU A 36 15.18 -12.75 1.10
N GLU A 37 16.19 -11.87 1.12
CA GLU A 37 16.82 -11.45 2.37
C GLU A 37 15.92 -10.51 3.16
N LEU A 38 15.16 -9.67 2.47
CA LEU A 38 14.11 -8.85 3.09
C LEU A 38 12.96 -9.74 3.57
N LEU A 39 12.46 -10.64 2.72
CA LEU A 39 11.37 -11.55 3.07
C LEU A 39 11.70 -12.41 4.30
N ALA A 40 12.94 -12.90 4.43
CA ALA A 40 13.37 -13.69 5.58
C ALA A 40 13.40 -12.92 6.91
N LYS A 41 13.38 -11.58 6.87
CA LYS A 41 13.40 -10.70 8.05
C LYS A 41 12.01 -10.22 8.46
N LEU A 42 11.00 -10.41 7.61
CA LEU A 42 9.64 -9.92 7.84
C LEU A 42 8.75 -11.08 8.31
N ASP A 43 7.96 -10.81 9.34
CA ASP A 43 6.91 -11.72 9.78
C ASP A 43 5.62 -11.38 9.04
N VAL A 44 5.21 -12.25 8.12
CA VAL A 44 3.99 -12.09 7.32
C VAL A 44 3.01 -13.20 7.72
N PRO A 45 2.00 -12.87 8.56
CA PRO A 45 0.99 -13.81 9.00
C PRO A 45 0.22 -14.45 7.84
N GLU A 46 -0.43 -15.59 8.12
CA GLU A 46 -1.34 -16.23 7.18
C GLU A 46 -2.46 -15.26 6.77
N GLY A 47 -2.70 -15.15 5.46
CA GLY A 47 -3.69 -14.23 4.91
C GLY A 47 -3.18 -12.82 4.63
N GLU A 48 -1.99 -12.46 5.08
CA GLU A 48 -1.33 -11.20 4.76
C GLU A 48 -0.33 -11.35 3.60
N THR A 49 0.07 -10.21 3.05
CA THR A 49 1.18 -10.08 2.09
C THR A 49 1.85 -8.74 2.27
N ILE A 50 2.97 -8.55 1.56
CA ILE A 50 3.66 -7.28 1.47
C ILE A 50 3.74 -6.81 0.02
N VAL A 51 3.76 -5.49 -0.16
CA VAL A 51 4.03 -4.82 -1.43
C VAL A 51 5.02 -3.69 -1.22
N GLU A 52 5.84 -3.41 -2.22
CA GLU A 52 6.72 -2.25 -2.23
C GLU A 52 6.05 -1.08 -2.97
N VAL A 53 6.10 0.11 -2.39
CA VAL A 53 5.55 1.34 -2.97
C VAL A 53 6.48 2.54 -2.79
N PRO A 54 6.48 3.52 -3.71
CA PRO A 54 7.21 4.75 -3.52
C PRO A 54 6.57 5.58 -2.40
N GLN A 55 7.39 6.29 -1.62
CA GLN A 55 6.90 7.20 -0.58
C GLN A 55 5.89 8.22 -1.11
N GLY A 56 6.07 8.67 -2.36
CA GLY A 56 5.20 9.63 -3.04
C GLY A 56 3.75 9.16 -3.17
N LEU A 57 3.50 7.85 -3.16
CA LEU A 57 2.16 7.29 -3.27
C LEU A 57 1.21 7.82 -2.18
N PHE A 58 1.71 8.01 -0.96
CA PHE A 58 0.89 8.44 0.17
C PHE A 58 0.53 9.94 0.15
N VAL A 59 1.08 10.74 -0.79
CA VAL A 59 0.61 12.12 -1.03
C VAL A 59 -0.85 12.12 -1.50
N HIS A 60 -1.28 11.06 -2.18
CA HIS A 60 -2.65 10.93 -2.71
C HIS A 60 -3.72 10.72 -1.63
N LEU A 61 -3.33 10.50 -0.37
CA LEU A 61 -4.25 10.50 0.77
C LEU A 61 -5.04 11.81 0.90
N ILE A 62 -4.53 12.91 0.36
CA ILE A 62 -5.24 14.20 0.32
C ILE A 62 -6.59 14.10 -0.40
N ASN A 63 -6.73 13.17 -1.36
CA ASN A 63 -7.96 12.93 -2.09
C ASN A 63 -9.03 12.18 -1.25
N ASP A 64 -8.67 11.68 -0.07
CA ASP A 64 -9.57 11.19 0.98
C ASP A 64 -9.65 12.18 2.17
N GLY A 65 -9.17 13.42 1.99
CA GLY A 65 -9.16 14.45 3.04
C GLY A 65 -8.12 14.21 4.13
N VAL A 66 -7.07 13.44 3.86
CA VAL A 66 -6.00 13.13 4.81
C VAL A 66 -4.70 13.81 4.38
N SER A 67 -4.24 14.75 5.21
CA SER A 67 -2.96 15.45 5.05
C SER A 67 -1.86 14.84 5.93
N GLY A 68 -0.61 15.19 5.62
CA GLY A 68 0.57 14.82 6.41
C GLY A 68 1.59 14.02 5.61
N ARG A 69 2.73 13.77 6.25
CA ARG A 69 3.77 12.91 5.70
C ARG A 69 3.95 11.72 6.63
N VAL A 70 4.24 10.56 6.07
CA VAL A 70 4.61 9.39 6.87
C VAL A 70 5.93 9.72 7.60
N THR A 71 5.91 9.66 8.93
CA THR A 71 7.05 9.94 9.82
C THR A 71 7.33 8.83 10.84
N SER A 72 6.45 7.83 10.95
CA SER A 72 6.58 6.69 11.87
C SER A 72 6.58 5.35 11.14
N TRP A 73 7.55 4.47 11.45
CA TRP A 73 7.74 3.17 10.79
C TRP A 73 7.18 2.07 11.69
N ALA A 74 5.89 1.84 11.57
CA ALA A 74 5.14 0.80 12.25
C ALA A 74 4.08 0.25 11.27
N PRO A 75 3.48 -0.93 11.54
CA PRO A 75 2.40 -1.43 10.71
C PRO A 75 1.33 -0.36 10.41
N PRO A 76 0.93 -0.19 9.14
CA PRO A 76 1.20 -1.10 8.00
C PRO A 76 2.55 -0.93 7.29
N ILE A 77 3.39 0.06 7.61
CA ILE A 77 4.72 0.21 6.99
C ILE A 77 5.76 -0.52 7.84
N VAL A 78 6.13 -1.73 7.39
CA VAL A 78 6.98 -2.64 8.16
C VAL A 78 8.48 -2.50 7.85
N HIS A 79 8.83 -1.87 6.73
CA HIS A 79 10.21 -1.61 6.36
C HIS A 79 10.32 -0.42 5.41
N VAL A 80 11.49 0.23 5.39
CA VAL A 80 11.86 1.25 4.41
C VAL A 80 13.12 0.75 3.72
N THR A 81 13.06 0.55 2.40
CA THR A 81 14.20 0.05 1.63
C THR A 81 15.32 1.09 1.60
N THR A 82 16.53 0.67 1.23
CA THR A 82 17.67 1.59 1.03
C THR A 82 17.37 2.69 0.01
N GLY A 83 16.48 2.42 -0.96
CA GLY A 83 16.02 3.38 -1.97
C GLY A 83 14.95 4.36 -1.46
N GLY A 84 14.48 4.20 -0.23
CA GLY A 84 13.43 5.04 0.37
C GLY A 84 12.00 4.61 0.03
N ASN A 85 11.82 3.46 -0.62
CA ASN A 85 10.49 2.88 -0.83
C ASN A 85 9.97 2.24 0.45
N PHE A 86 8.66 2.18 0.59
CA PHE A 86 7.99 1.57 1.72
C PHE A 86 7.57 0.15 1.41
N ILE A 87 7.83 -0.75 2.34
CA ILE A 87 7.25 -2.09 2.36
C ILE A 87 6.00 -2.01 3.22
N VAL A 88 4.86 -2.19 2.57
CA VAL A 88 3.54 -2.12 3.18
C VAL A 88 3.01 -3.52 3.36
N GLN A 89 2.67 -3.88 4.59
CA GLN A 89 2.07 -5.15 4.96
C GLN A 89 0.59 -4.96 5.29
N GLY A 90 -0.23 -5.91 4.85
CA GLY A 90 -1.65 -5.95 5.20
C GLY A 90 -2.33 -7.20 4.65
N MET A 91 -3.65 -7.25 4.79
CA MET A 91 -4.45 -8.39 4.34
C MET A 91 -4.34 -8.52 2.82
N ARG A 92 -4.03 -9.71 2.32
CA ARG A 92 -4.01 -9.95 0.88
C ARG A 92 -5.43 -9.84 0.33
N VAL A 93 -5.60 -9.02 -0.69
CA VAL A 93 -6.89 -8.90 -1.38
C VAL A 93 -7.04 -10.07 -2.35
N THR A 94 -7.81 -11.08 -1.93
CA THR A 94 -8.10 -12.28 -2.75
C THR A 94 -9.42 -12.19 -3.53
N SER A 95 -10.26 -11.20 -3.23
CA SER A 95 -11.57 -11.02 -3.88
C SER A 95 -11.41 -10.71 -5.37
N THR A 96 -11.86 -11.63 -6.23
CA THR A 96 -11.83 -11.45 -7.69
C THR A 96 -12.61 -10.22 -8.13
N GLU A 97 -13.73 -9.88 -7.49
CA GLU A 97 -14.53 -8.69 -7.80
C GLU A 97 -13.75 -7.39 -7.55
N VAL A 98 -12.97 -7.35 -6.46
CA VAL A 98 -12.14 -6.18 -6.13
C VAL A 98 -10.97 -6.10 -7.10
N ARG A 99 -10.25 -7.21 -7.29
CA ARG A 99 -9.11 -7.28 -8.20
C ARG A 99 -9.47 -6.98 -9.65
N SER A 100 -10.66 -7.38 -10.14
CA SER A 100 -11.10 -7.10 -11.52
C SER A 100 -11.42 -5.62 -11.77
N ARG A 101 -11.56 -4.81 -10.71
CA ARG A 101 -11.73 -3.35 -10.81
C ARG A 101 -10.39 -2.61 -10.72
N MET A 102 -9.33 -3.33 -10.46
CA MET A 102 -7.97 -2.82 -10.39
C MET A 102 -7.22 -3.29 -11.63
N ASP A 103 -6.30 -2.48 -12.12
CA ASP A 103 -5.40 -2.84 -13.22
C ASP A 103 -4.10 -3.35 -12.57
N ILE A 104 -4.12 -4.60 -12.08
CA ILE A 104 -2.99 -5.21 -11.38
C ILE A 104 -2.22 -6.11 -12.36
N PRO A 105 -1.01 -5.70 -12.78
CA PRO A 105 -0.16 -6.55 -13.60
C PRO A 105 0.46 -7.69 -12.80
N ASP A 106 1.02 -8.68 -13.51
CA ASP A 106 1.60 -9.90 -12.91
C ASP A 106 2.72 -9.63 -11.88
N HIS A 107 3.38 -8.47 -11.98
CA HIS A 107 4.49 -8.10 -11.11
C HIS A 107 4.07 -7.20 -9.93
N GLU A 108 2.77 -6.96 -9.77
CA GLU A 108 2.18 -6.22 -8.66
C GLU A 108 1.18 -7.09 -7.88
N ASP A 109 0.96 -6.73 -6.62
CA ASP A 109 -0.13 -7.28 -5.82
C ASP A 109 -0.77 -6.13 -5.01
N CYS A 110 -1.78 -6.44 -4.21
CA CYS A 110 -2.38 -5.44 -3.34
C CYS A 110 -2.70 -5.95 -1.94
N VAL A 111 -2.52 -5.04 -0.98
CA VAL A 111 -2.85 -5.23 0.43
C VAL A 111 -3.99 -4.30 0.83
N GLU A 112 -4.84 -4.78 1.72
CA GLU A 112 -5.83 -3.99 2.42
C GLU A 112 -5.30 -3.61 3.81
N VAL A 113 -5.31 -2.31 4.13
CA VAL A 113 -4.82 -1.76 5.39
C VAL A 113 -5.86 -0.85 6.05
N PRO A 114 -5.98 -0.82 7.39
CA PRO A 114 -6.90 0.09 8.06
C PRO A 114 -6.55 1.56 7.83
N LYS A 115 -7.55 2.41 7.56
CA LYS A 115 -7.32 3.86 7.43
C LYS A 115 -6.73 4.45 8.69
N SER A 116 -7.18 4.00 9.87
CA SER A 116 -6.69 4.46 11.17
C SER A 116 -5.21 4.14 11.38
N ALA A 117 -4.78 2.93 11.00
CA ALA A 117 -3.40 2.50 11.15
C ALA A 117 -2.46 3.35 10.27
N LEU A 118 -2.82 3.57 9.01
CA LEU A 118 -2.01 4.41 8.12
C LEU A 118 -2.00 5.87 8.58
N ARG A 119 -3.14 6.43 9.02
CA ARG A 119 -3.23 7.80 9.55
C ARG A 119 -2.38 8.00 10.80
N ALA A 120 -2.24 6.99 11.65
CA ALA A 120 -1.41 7.04 12.84
C ALA A 120 0.10 7.17 12.51
N LEU A 121 0.51 6.87 11.28
CA LEU A 121 1.90 7.04 10.83
C LEU A 121 2.20 8.46 10.32
N LEU A 122 1.17 9.30 10.17
CA LEU A 122 1.30 10.63 9.59
C LEU A 122 1.58 11.68 10.67
N SER A 123 2.38 12.68 10.32
CA SER A 123 2.46 13.93 11.06
C SER A 123 2.15 15.10 10.14
N GLU A 124 1.45 16.10 10.68
CA GLU A 124 1.35 17.41 10.04
C GLU A 124 2.75 18.04 10.01
N GLY A 125 3.12 18.56 8.83
CA GLY A 125 4.39 19.25 8.63
C GLY A 125 4.35 20.69 9.12
#